data_AF-A0A2N5H308-F1
#
_entry.id   AF-A0A2N5H308-F1
#
_cell.length_a   1.000
_cell.length_b   1.000
_cell.length_c   1.000
_cell.angle_alpha   90.00
_cell.angle_beta   90.00
_cell.angle_gamma   90.00
#
_symmetry.space_group_name_H-M   'P 1'
#
loop_
_entity.id
_entity.type
_entity.pdbx_description
1 polymer ?
#
loop_
_entity_poly.entity_id
_entity_poly.type
_entity_poly.pdbx_seq_one_letter_code
_entity_poly.pdbx_strand_id
1 'polypeptide(L)' 'MIRNESGERLKEIVFGKTKYIHKTDTEYDYLIDKSNNKVKVNLTFTKNKEKNEKAKEGLRKFFSGISS' A
#
# COMPACT_ATOMS: atom_id res chain seq x y z
N MET A 1 -5.90 0.24 9.16
CA MET A 1 -6.51 1.54 8.85
C MET A 1 -5.40 2.58 8.95
N ILE A 2 -4.96 3.07 7.79
CA ILE A 2 -3.87 4.04 7.70
C ILE A 2 -4.40 5.41 8.17
N ARG A 3 -3.67 6.06 9.08
CA ARG A 3 -3.98 7.37 9.65
C ARG A 3 -2.75 8.27 9.49
N ASN A 4 -2.96 9.59 9.41
CA ASN A 4 -1.84 10.54 9.50
C ASN A 4 -1.33 10.64 10.95
N GLU A 5 -0.25 11.39 11.18
CA GLU A 5 0.34 11.62 12.51
C GLU A 5 -0.66 12.24 13.50
N SER A 6 -1.67 12.94 12.98
CA SER A 6 -2.77 13.55 13.73
C SER A 6 -3.93 12.57 14.03
N GLY A 7 -3.83 11.32 13.59
CA GLY A 7 -4.84 10.28 13.81
C GLY A 7 -6.06 10.33 12.88
N GLU A 8 -6.07 11.23 11.89
CA GLU A 8 -7.15 11.41 10.93
C GLU A 8 -7.14 10.33 9.85
N ARG A 9 -8.33 9.99 9.36
CA ARG A 9 -8.48 9.04 8.26
C ARG A 9 -7.99 9.67 6.95
N LEU A 10 -6.98 9.07 6.35
CA LEU A 10 -6.53 9.43 5.01
C LEU A 10 -7.62 9.02 4.01
N LYS A 11 -8.20 9.97 3.29
CA LYS A 11 -9.15 9.71 2.18
C LYS A 11 -8.43 9.70 0.82
N GLU A 12 -7.44 10.57 0.66
CA GLU A 12 -6.60 10.69 -0.53
C GLU A 12 -5.14 10.67 -0.09
N ILE A 13 -4.31 9.92 -0.81
CA ILE A 13 -2.86 9.90 -0.63
C ILE A 13 -2.21 10.26 -1.96
N VAL A 14 -1.27 11.19 -1.93
CA VAL A 14 -0.51 11.61 -3.11
C VAL A 14 0.90 11.03 -3.00
N PHE A 15 1.29 10.19 -3.96
CA PHE A 15 2.67 9.70 -4.09
C PHE A 15 3.23 10.20 -5.44
N GLY A 16 4.22 11.07 -5.37
CA GLY A 16 4.77 11.74 -6.55
C GLY A 16 3.69 12.56 -7.28
N LYS A 17 3.44 12.23 -8.55
CA LYS A 17 2.39 12.87 -9.38
C LYS A 17 1.07 12.09 -9.41
N THR A 18 0.97 10.97 -8.69
CA THR A 18 -0.20 10.08 -8.72
C THR A 18 -1.04 10.25 -7.47
N LYS A 19 -2.36 10.38 -7.68
CA LYS A 19 -3.36 10.45 -6.62
C LYS A 19 -4.02 9.09 -6.41
N TYR A 20 -4.05 8.65 -5.17
CA TYR A 20 -4.65 7.41 -4.74
C TYR A 20 -5.83 7.68 -3.82
N ILE A 21 -6.95 7.01 -4.08
CA ILE A 21 -8.06 6.95 -3.12
C ILE A 21 -7.79 5.82 -2.15
N HIS A 22 -7.81 6.15 -0.87
CA HIS A 22 -7.75 5.14 0.17
C HIS A 22 -9.14 4.55 0.43
N LYS A 23 -9.24 3.22 0.32
CA LYS A 23 -10.40 2.43 0.75
C LYS A 23 -9.96 1.42 1.79
N THR A 24 -10.88 0.99 2.64
CA THR A 24 -10.56 0.10 3.76
C THR A 24 -11.77 -0.78 4.06
N ASP A 25 -11.54 -2.05 4.35
CA ASP A 25 -12.55 -2.99 4.82
C ASP A 25 -12.11 -3.68 6.13
N THR A 26 -12.64 -4.82 6.51
CA THR A 26 -12.23 -5.53 7.73
C THR A 26 -10.82 -6.10 7.66
N GLU A 27 -10.38 -6.53 6.48
CA GLU A 27 -9.16 -7.34 6.30
C GLU A 27 -8.01 -6.57 5.65
N TYR A 28 -8.33 -5.55 4.84
CA TYR A 28 -7.38 -4.87 3.98
C TYR A 28 -7.56 -3.34 3.97
N ASP A 29 -6.47 -2.66 3.66
CA ASP A 29 -6.42 -1.27 3.23
C ASP A 29 -6.00 -1.25 1.75
N TYR A 30 -6.60 -0.37 0.95
CA TYR A 30 -6.41 -0.29 -0.50
C TYR A 30 -6.05 1.14 -0.90
N LEU A 31 -5.07 1.30 -1.80
CA LEU A 31 -4.78 2.55 -2.48
C LEU A 31 -5.09 2.36 -3.96
N ILE A 32 -6.12 3.06 -4.42
CA ILE A 32 -6.66 2.91 -5.78
C ILE A 32 -6.21 4.10 -6.62
N ASP A 33 -5.46 3.84 -7.68
CA ASP A 33 -5.01 4.86 -8.62
C ASP A 33 -6.20 5.44 -9.40
N LYS A 34 -6.40 6.76 -9.27
CA LYS A 34 -7.43 7.51 -9.99
C LYS A 34 -6.91 8.36 -11.14
N SER A 35 -5.62 8.31 -11.41
CA SER A 35 -5.03 9.00 -12.55
C SER A 35 -5.51 8.41 -13.89
N ASN A 36 -5.43 9.21 -14.94
CA ASN A 36 -5.73 8.78 -16.30
C ASN A 36 -4.49 8.21 -17.00
N ASN A 37 -3.64 7.51 -16.24
CA ASN A 37 -2.42 6.89 -16.76
C ASN A 37 -2.76 5.62 -17.57
N LYS A 38 -1.92 5.31 -18.57
CA LYS A 38 -2.03 4.07 -19.36
C LYS A 38 -1.90 2.80 -18.50
N VAL A 39 -1.15 2.89 -17.40
CA VAL A 39 -0.99 1.82 -16.41
C VAL A 39 -1.47 2.35 -15.07
N LYS A 40 -2.37 1.60 -14.42
CA LYS A 40 -2.88 1.90 -13.07
C LYS A 40 -2.33 0.89 -12.10
N VAL A 41 -1.72 1.36 -11.02
CA VAL A 41 -1.20 0.49 -9.97
C VAL A 41 -2.09 0.62 -8.74
N ASN A 42 -2.81 -0.43 -8.37
CA ASN A 42 -3.55 -0.46 -7.11
C ASN A 42 -2.73 -1.20 -6.07
N LEU A 43 -2.58 -0.62 -4.88
CA LEU A 43 -1.85 -1.24 -3.77
C LEU A 43 -2.85 -1.80 -2.76
N THR A 44 -2.58 -3.01 -2.28
CA THR A 44 -3.39 -3.67 -1.26
C THR A 44 -2.49 -4.05 -0.09
N PHE A 45 -2.92 -3.70 1.11
CA PHE A 45 -2.20 -3.93 2.35
C PHE A 45 -3.09 -4.74 3.28
N THR A 46 -2.64 -5.92 3.69
CA THR A 46 -3.37 -6.71 4.69
C THR A 46 -3.23 -6.09 6.07
N LYS A 47 -4.30 -6.15 6.87
CA LYS A 47 -4.27 -5.78 8.30
C LYS A 47 -3.83 -6.93 9.18
N ASN A 48 -3.72 -8.14 8.62
CA ASN A 48 -3.24 -9.30 9.35
C ASN A 48 -1.73 -9.18 9.55
N LYS A 49 -1.30 -9.11 10.82
CA LYS A 49 0.10 -8.93 11.21
C LYS A 49 1.00 -10.06 10.71
N GLU A 50 0.55 -11.32 10.82
CA GLU A 50 1.34 -12.48 10.40
C GLU A 50 1.55 -12.50 8.88
N LYS A 51 0.50 -12.21 8.10
CA LYS A 51 0.61 -12.08 6.64
C LYS A 51 1.56 -10.96 6.24
N ASN A 52 1.54 -9.83 6.96
CA ASN A 52 2.48 -8.72 6.72
C ASN A 52 3.93 -9.12 6.98
N GLU A 53 4.22 -9.82 8.08
CA GLU A 53 5.59 -10.27 8.36
C GLU A 53 6.08 -11.27 7.31
N LYS A 54 5.23 -12.23 6.88
CA LYS A 54 5.55 -13.14 5.78
C LYS A 54 5.80 -12.40 4.46
N ALA A 55 5.00 -11.39 4.14
CA ALA A 55 5.19 -10.57 2.95
C ALA A 55 6.51 -9.79 2.99
N LYS A 56 6.86 -9.18 4.14
CA LYS A 56 8.15 -8.51 4.33
C LYS A 56 9.32 -9.47 4.18
N GLU A 57 9.23 -10.68 4.73
CA GLU A 57 10.25 -11.70 4.59
C GLU A 57 10.41 -12.13 3.13
N GLY A 58 9.31 -12.36 2.42
CA GLY A 58 9.31 -12.68 0.99
C GLY A 58 9.95 -11.59 0.15
N LEU A 59 9.62 -10.32 0.40
CA LEU A 59 10.24 -9.18 -0.28
C LEU A 59 11.74 -9.09 0.03
N ARG A 60 12.14 -9.23 1.30
CA ARG A 60 13.56 -9.26 1.69
C ARG A 60 14.33 -10.35 0.96
N LYS A 61 13.78 -11.57 0.91
CA LYS A 61 14.38 -12.72 0.19
C LYS A 61 14.47 -12.48 -1.31
N PHE A 62 13.42 -11.93 -1.91
CA PHE A 62 13.38 -11.62 -3.34
C PHE A 62 14.46 -10.60 -3.71
N PHE A 63 14.57 -9.51 -2.96
CA PHE A 63 15.55 -8.44 -3.24
C PHE A 63 16.97 -8.75 -2.74
N SER A 64 17.15 -9.66 -1.77
CA SER A 64 18.49 -10.07 -1.31
C SER A 64 19.27 -10.84 -2.38
N GLY A 65 18.58 -11.43 -3.36
CA GLY A 65 19.22 -12.02 -4.54
C GLY A 65 19.58 -11.01 -5.64
N ILE A 66 19.18 -9.74 -5.47
CA ILE A 66 19.37 -8.66 -6.47
C ILE A 66 20.48 -7.70 -6.04
N SER A 67 20.90 -7.73 -4.77
CA SER A 67 22.09 -7.02 -4.30
C SER A 67 23.37 -7.57 -4.94
N SER A 68 23.86 -6.85 -5.95
CA SER A 68 25.22 -6.92 -6.52
C SER A 68 26.05 -5.76 -5.98
#